data_AF-A0AAW1TAD9-F1
#
_entry.id   AF-A0AAW1TAD9-F1
#
_cell.length_a   1.000
_cell.length_b   1.000
_cell.length_c   1.000
_cell.angle_alpha   90.00
_cell.angle_beta   90.00
_cell.angle_gamma   90.00
#
_symmetry.space_group_name_H-M   'P 1'
#
loop_
_entity.id
_entity.type
_entity.pdbx_description
1 polymer ?
#
loop_
_entity_poly.entity_id
_entity_poly.type
_entity_poly.pdbx_seq_one_letter_code
_entity_poly.pdbx_strand_id
1 'polypeptide(L)'
;MSGRGMQASLSVQADRLKKTMQNRDQRRRKEQNQRAARSDTLDPYERSQNAARDPSATGGLRLGPAAAALAAVADASSLQGPTILRCEPCQATFATEAMLQQHNEGPTHRKTLARLQAQQEKKRRMGHHSGAAEAALAAAAWAGSTGGEPARVARQMQEEAGAPPAEPMLPDARQAPGAAHWRMGSAIPDSHLGC
;
A
#
# COMPACT_ATOMS: atom_id res chain seq x y z
N MET A 1 -17.68 -2.05 48.10
CA MET A 1 -18.59 -2.00 46.93
C MET A 1 -17.73 -1.79 45.68
N SER A 2 -17.30 -2.87 45.03
CA SER A 2 -16.39 -2.79 43.89
C SER A 2 -17.18 -2.82 42.58
N GLY A 3 -17.24 -1.68 41.90
CA GLY A 3 -17.89 -1.52 40.60
C GLY A 3 -17.16 -2.30 39.52
N ARG A 4 -17.79 -3.36 39.02
CA ARG A 4 -17.29 -4.18 37.91
C ARG A 4 -17.48 -3.38 36.62
N GLY A 5 -16.40 -2.78 36.12
CA GLY A 5 -16.40 -2.04 34.86
C GLY A 5 -16.85 -2.96 33.72
N MET A 6 -18.05 -2.72 33.19
CA MET A 6 -18.58 -3.42 32.02
C MET A 6 -17.68 -3.08 30.82
N GLN A 7 -16.79 -4.00 30.46
CA GLN A 7 -16.06 -3.92 29.20
C GLN A 7 -17.10 -4.04 28.07
N ALA A 8 -17.35 -2.93 27.37
CA ALA A 8 -18.22 -2.95 26.20
C ALA A 8 -17.68 -3.96 25.21
N SER A 9 -18.54 -4.87 24.73
CA SER A 9 -18.15 -5.92 23.80
C SER A 9 -17.51 -5.32 22.55
N LEU A 10 -16.57 -6.05 21.93
CA LEU A 10 -15.81 -5.57 20.76
C LEU A 10 -16.73 -5.13 19.62
N SER A 11 -17.90 -5.76 19.46
CA SER A 11 -18.93 -5.34 18.51
C SER A 11 -19.44 -3.91 18.76
N VAL A 12 -19.73 -3.56 20.01
CA VAL A 12 -20.16 -2.21 20.41
C VAL A 12 -19.06 -1.17 20.16
N GLN A 13 -17.79 -1.55 20.34
CA GLN A 13 -16.66 -0.67 20.02
C GLN A 13 -16.52 -0.44 18.50
N ALA A 14 -16.69 -1.50 17.70
CA ALA A 14 -16.65 -1.40 16.24
C ALA A 14 -17.80 -0.52 15.69
N ASP A 15 -19.01 -0.64 16.24
CA ASP A 15 -20.15 0.16 15.80
C ASP A 15 -20.01 1.65 16.18
N ARG A 16 -19.38 1.94 17.33
CA ARG A 16 -19.01 3.31 17.69
C ARG A 16 -18.04 3.92 16.68
N LEU A 17 -17.02 3.16 16.24
CA LEU A 17 -16.07 3.63 15.22
C LEU A 17 -16.73 3.84 13.86
N LYS A 18 -17.60 2.92 13.42
CA LYS A 18 -18.35 3.11 12.17
C LYS A 18 -19.19 4.38 12.21
N LYS A 19 -19.86 4.64 13.35
CA LYS A 19 -20.68 5.84 13.54
C LYS A 19 -19.84 7.11 13.51
N THR A 20 -18.63 7.12 14.09
CA THR A 20 -17.76 8.31 14.02
C THR A 20 -17.24 8.56 12.61
N MET A 21 -16.90 7.51 11.85
CA MET A 21 -16.52 7.65 10.45
C MET A 21 -17.66 8.19 9.59
N GLN A 22 -18.87 7.61 9.72
CA GLN A 22 -20.06 8.07 9.01
C GLN A 22 -20.40 9.53 9.31
N ASN A 23 -20.30 9.95 10.58
CA ASN A 23 -20.52 11.35 10.97
C ASN A 23 -19.49 12.29 10.32
N ARG A 24 -18.22 11.87 10.24
CA ARG A 24 -17.16 12.65 9.60
C ARG A 24 -17.39 12.78 8.09
N ASP A 25 -17.79 11.70 7.44
CA ASP A 25 -18.11 11.72 6.01
C ASP A 25 -19.35 12.52 5.70
N GLN A 26 -20.38 12.44 6.55
CA GLN A 26 -21.56 13.26 6.42
C GLN A 26 -21.23 14.74 6.57
N ARG A 27 -20.32 15.11 7.49
CA ARG A 27 -19.84 16.49 7.63
C ARG A 27 -19.11 16.96 6.37
N ARG A 28 -18.18 16.16 5.83
CA ARG A 28 -17.47 16.47 4.57
C ARG A 28 -18.42 16.65 3.39
N ARG A 29 -19.43 15.77 3.24
CA ARG A 29 -20.44 15.89 2.18
C ARG A 29 -21.31 17.12 2.35
N LYS A 30 -21.73 17.46 3.58
CA LYS A 30 -22.48 18.68 3.86
C LYS A 30 -21.67 19.93 3.51
N GLU A 31 -20.40 19.99 3.90
CA GLU A 31 -19.50 21.10 3.53
C GLU A 31 -19.31 21.21 2.02
N GLN A 32 -19.14 20.09 1.31
CA GLN A 32 -19.01 20.06 -0.14
C GLN A 32 -20.30 20.56 -0.83
N ASN A 33 -21.47 20.11 -0.38
CA ASN A 33 -22.76 20.57 -0.90
C ASN A 33 -22.99 22.06 -0.61
N GLN A 34 -22.60 22.55 0.57
CA GLN A 34 -22.69 23.99 0.89
C GLN A 34 -21.78 24.83 -0.01
N ARG A 35 -20.56 24.37 -0.30
CA ARG A 35 -19.66 25.05 -1.25
C ARG A 35 -20.23 25.07 -2.67
N ALA A 36 -20.77 23.95 -3.13
CA ALA A 36 -21.41 23.86 -4.45
C ALA A 36 -22.61 24.81 -4.55
N ALA A 37 -23.51 24.79 -3.55
CA ALA A 37 -24.67 25.68 -3.50
C ALA A 37 -24.26 27.16 -3.47
N ARG A 38 -23.22 27.51 -2.70
CA ARG A 38 -22.68 28.89 -2.69
C ARG A 38 -22.10 29.29 -4.04
N SER A 39 -21.46 28.36 -4.75
CA SER A 39 -20.94 28.65 -6.10
C SER A 39 -22.06 28.91 -7.10
N ASP A 40 -23.19 28.21 -6.99
CA ASP A 40 -24.38 28.37 -7.86
C ASP A 40 -25.13 29.68 -7.65
N THR A 41 -25.03 30.28 -6.47
CA THR A 41 -25.59 31.62 -6.21
C THR A 41 -24.72 32.77 -6.70
N LEU A 42 -23.47 32.52 -7.11
CA LEU A 42 -22.58 33.57 -7.61
C LEU A 42 -22.86 33.86 -9.07
N ASP A 43 -22.87 35.14 -9.42
CA ASP A 43 -22.93 35.61 -10.81
C ASP A 43 -21.78 34.99 -11.63
N PRO A 44 -22.01 34.55 -12.88
CA PRO A 44 -20.97 33.99 -13.75
C PRO A 44 -19.71 34.86 -13.85
N TYR A 45 -19.84 36.19 -13.75
CA TYR A 45 -18.72 37.12 -13.77
C TYR A 45 -17.91 37.10 -12.46
N GLU A 46 -18.56 36.99 -11.30
CA GLU A 46 -17.89 36.83 -10.00
C GLU A 46 -17.26 35.43 -9.84
N ARG A 47 -17.89 34.40 -10.38
CA ARG A 47 -17.34 33.03 -10.43
C ARG A 47 -16.01 32.99 -11.20
N SER A 48 -15.91 33.72 -12.32
CA SER A 48 -14.69 33.86 -13.12
C SER A 48 -13.58 34.60 -12.36
N GLN A 49 -13.90 35.71 -11.69
CA GLN A 49 -12.91 36.48 -10.92
C GLN A 49 -12.40 35.73 -9.68
N ASN A 50 -13.26 34.95 -9.01
CA ASN A 50 -12.86 34.17 -7.84
C ASN A 50 -12.06 32.92 -8.24
N ALA A 51 -12.38 32.26 -9.35
CA ALA A 51 -11.55 31.18 -9.90
C ALA A 51 -10.14 31.65 -10.27
N ALA A 52 -9.97 32.93 -10.65
CA ALA A 52 -8.66 33.53 -10.90
C ALA A 52 -7.90 33.95 -9.62
N ARG A 53 -8.59 34.01 -8.47
CA ARG A 53 -8.09 34.46 -7.16
C ARG A 53 -7.89 33.33 -6.15
N ASP A 54 -8.56 32.20 -6.30
CA ASP A 54 -8.35 31.04 -5.45
C ASP A 54 -6.97 30.44 -5.78
N PRO A 55 -6.02 30.40 -4.83
CA PRO A 55 -4.77 29.71 -5.04
C PRO A 55 -5.09 28.23 -5.17
N SER A 56 -5.03 27.73 -6.41
CA SER A 56 -4.86 26.31 -6.67
C SER A 56 -3.72 25.79 -5.78
N ALA A 57 -3.79 24.51 -5.38
CA ALA A 57 -2.82 23.85 -4.48
C ALA A 57 -1.34 23.97 -4.92
N THR A 58 -1.10 24.54 -6.10
CA THR A 58 0.17 24.98 -6.70
C THR A 58 0.68 26.37 -6.28
N GLY A 59 0.12 27.00 -5.23
CA GLY A 59 0.79 28.11 -4.54
C GLY A 59 1.06 29.36 -5.38
N GLY A 60 0.17 29.72 -6.33
CA GLY A 60 0.23 31.02 -7.01
C GLY A 60 1.29 31.17 -8.11
N LEU A 61 1.87 30.08 -8.64
CA LEU A 61 2.78 30.15 -9.78
C LEU A 61 2.02 30.55 -11.06
N ARG A 62 2.16 31.82 -11.46
CA ARG A 62 1.74 32.34 -12.76
C ARG A 62 2.69 31.79 -13.83
N LEU A 63 2.32 30.67 -14.44
CA LEU A 63 3.00 30.16 -15.64
C LEU A 63 2.74 31.17 -16.77
N GLY A 64 3.72 32.04 -17.03
CA GLY A 64 3.75 32.93 -18.19
C GLY A 64 3.80 32.13 -19.51
N PRO A 65 3.93 32.80 -20.68
CA PRO A 65 3.90 32.11 -21.96
C PRO A 65 4.99 31.04 -21.97
N ALA A 66 4.59 29.78 -22.18
CA ALA A 66 5.45 28.60 -22.02
C ALA A 66 6.79 28.71 -22.76
N ALA A 67 6.84 29.47 -23.86
CA ALA A 67 8.06 29.77 -24.61
C ALA A 67 9.12 30.56 -23.80
N ALA A 68 8.71 31.57 -23.01
CA ALA A 68 9.63 32.34 -22.17
C ALA A 68 10.12 31.52 -20.97
N ALA A 69 9.26 30.66 -20.43
CA ALA A 69 9.64 29.74 -19.36
C ALA A 69 10.65 28.69 -19.86
N LEU A 70 10.46 28.14 -21.06
CA LEU A 70 11.41 27.20 -21.66
C LEU A 70 12.75 27.86 -22.01
N ALA A 71 12.74 29.11 -22.50
CA ALA A 71 13.97 29.86 -22.75
C ALA A 71 14.75 30.16 -21.45
N ALA A 72 14.05 30.55 -20.38
CA ALA A 72 14.68 30.78 -19.07
C ALA A 72 15.21 29.48 -18.43
N VAL A 73 14.51 28.35 -18.59
CA VAL A 73 15.00 27.04 -18.11
C VAL A 73 16.19 26.56 -18.94
N ALA A 74 16.21 26.80 -20.26
CA ALA A 74 17.36 26.49 -21.10
C ALA A 74 18.59 27.33 -20.71
N ASP A 75 18.40 28.64 -20.51
CA ASP A 75 19.48 29.56 -20.10
C ASP A 75 20.00 29.25 -18.68
N ALA A 76 19.10 28.90 -17.75
CA ALA A 76 19.48 28.44 -16.42
C ALA A 76 20.22 27.09 -16.43
N SER A 77 19.93 26.22 -17.41
CA SER A 77 20.61 24.92 -17.55
C SER A 77 22.03 25.05 -18.10
N SER A 78 22.35 26.15 -18.80
CA SER A 78 23.69 26.47 -19.29
C SER A 78 24.63 27.00 -18.21
N LEU A 79 24.10 27.52 -17.11
CA LEU A 79 24.88 27.82 -15.92
C LEU A 79 25.09 26.50 -15.16
N GLN A 80 26.19 25.81 -15.47
CA GLN A 80 26.67 24.69 -14.65
C GLN A 80 27.05 25.21 -13.27
N GLY A 81 26.03 25.34 -12.42
CA GLY A 81 26.17 25.62 -11.00
C GLY A 81 26.94 24.51 -10.30
N PRO A 82 27.34 24.73 -9.03
CA PRO A 82 28.06 23.73 -8.26
C PRO A 82 27.30 22.40 -8.30
N THR A 83 27.96 21.34 -8.74
CA THR A 83 27.40 19.99 -8.85
C THR A 83 27.13 19.44 -7.46
N ILE A 84 25.94 19.71 -6.92
CA ILE A 84 25.51 19.15 -5.64
C ILE A 84 25.15 17.69 -5.88
N LEU A 85 25.85 16.81 -5.18
CA LEU A 85 25.60 15.37 -5.26
C LEU A 85 24.58 14.98 -4.19
N ARG A 86 23.61 14.14 -4.54
CA ARG A 86 22.53 13.74 -3.62
C ARG A 86 22.45 12.22 -3.49
N CYS A 87 22.31 11.76 -2.25
CA CYS A 87 21.95 10.39 -1.93
C CYS A 87 20.42 10.27 -1.85
N GLU A 88 19.79 9.61 -2.82
CA GLU A 88 18.33 9.41 -2.86
C GLU A 88 17.73 8.68 -1.64
N PRO A 89 18.27 7.55 -1.17
CA PRO A 89 17.65 6.83 -0.04
C PRO A 89 17.74 7.61 1.29
N CYS A 90 18.76 8.46 1.46
CA CYS A 90 18.96 9.26 2.67
C CYS A 90 18.51 10.72 2.50
N GLN A 91 18.17 11.13 1.28
CA GLN A 91 17.89 12.52 0.87
C GLN A 91 18.95 13.55 1.30
N ALA A 92 20.20 13.10 1.48
CA ALA A 92 21.31 13.94 1.92
C ALA A 92 22.05 14.55 0.72
N THR A 93 22.48 15.80 0.85
CA THR A 93 23.23 16.55 -0.17
C THR A 93 24.70 16.72 0.23
N PHE A 94 25.60 16.56 -0.73
CA PHE A 94 27.04 16.59 -0.56
C PHE A 94 27.66 17.52 -1.60
N ALA A 95 28.74 18.19 -1.21
CA ALA A 95 29.46 19.11 -2.08
C ALA A 95 30.51 18.41 -2.97
N THR A 96 30.98 17.22 -2.57
CA THR A 96 32.04 16.48 -3.26
C THR A 96 31.72 15.00 -3.35
N GLU A 97 32.27 14.34 -4.37
CA GLU A 97 32.06 12.91 -4.59
C GLU A 97 32.66 12.05 -3.48
N ALA A 98 33.82 12.44 -2.95
CA ALA A 98 34.46 11.75 -1.82
C ALA A 98 33.54 11.68 -0.59
N MET A 99 32.81 12.77 -0.28
CA MET A 99 31.85 12.78 0.83
C MET A 99 30.64 11.88 0.57
N LEU A 100 30.17 11.81 -0.68
CA LEU A 100 29.09 10.90 -1.05
C LEU A 100 29.55 9.43 -0.94
N GLN A 101 30.75 9.10 -1.40
CA GLN A 101 31.31 7.75 -1.31
C GLN A 101 31.46 7.33 0.16
N GLN A 102 32.04 8.19 1.00
CA GLN A 102 32.14 7.93 2.44
C GLN A 102 30.77 7.78 3.11
N HIS A 103 29.77 8.57 2.68
CA HIS A 103 28.40 8.42 3.16
C HIS A 103 27.80 7.04 2.79
N ASN A 104 28.00 6.60 1.53
CA ASN A 104 27.47 5.32 1.04
C ASN A 104 28.07 4.12 1.79
N GLU A 105 29.34 4.21 2.17
CA GLU A 105 30.01 3.16 2.94
C GLU A 105 29.58 3.15 4.42
N GLY A 106 29.06 4.27 4.93
CA GLY A 106 28.70 4.47 6.32
C GLY A 106 27.53 3.59 6.81
N PRO A 107 27.49 3.32 8.13
CA PRO A 107 26.47 2.44 8.73
C PRO A 107 25.04 2.99 8.59
N THR A 108 24.89 4.32 8.57
CA THR A 108 23.60 4.99 8.41
C THR A 108 22.97 4.72 7.04
N HIS A 109 23.77 4.74 5.98
CA HIS A 109 23.31 4.44 4.62
C HIS A 109 22.86 2.98 4.52
N ARG A 110 23.71 2.05 4.99
CA ARG A 110 23.40 0.60 4.99
C ARG A 110 22.10 0.28 5.75
N LYS A 111 21.90 0.88 6.93
CA LYS A 111 20.66 0.70 7.72
C LYS A 111 19.44 1.22 6.98
N THR A 112 19.59 2.33 6.26
CA THR A 112 18.51 2.91 5.45
C THR A 112 18.16 2.00 4.28
N LEU A 113 19.15 1.45 3.57
CA LEU A 113 18.94 0.48 2.52
C LEU A 113 18.21 -0.78 3.02
N ALA A 114 18.66 -1.35 4.15
CA ALA A 114 18.01 -2.52 4.74
C ALA A 114 16.53 -2.24 5.11
N ARG A 115 16.24 -1.05 5.65
CA ARG A 115 14.87 -0.63 5.97
C ARG A 115 14.01 -0.50 4.71
N LEU A 116 14.56 0.08 3.64
CA LEU A 116 13.84 0.23 2.37
C LEU A 116 13.56 -1.14 1.74
N GLN A 117 14.52 -2.05 1.74
CA GLN A 117 14.32 -3.43 1.27
C GLN A 117 13.23 -4.15 2.06
N ALA A 118 13.25 -4.06 3.40
CA ALA A 118 12.21 -4.65 4.24
C ALA A 118 10.82 -4.05 3.98
N GLN A 119 10.74 -2.74 3.73
CA GLN A 119 9.48 -2.08 3.34
C GLN A 119 9.00 -2.50 1.96
N GLN A 120 9.90 -2.62 0.99
CA GLN A 120 9.57 -3.12 -0.35
C GLN A 120 9.05 -4.55 -0.27
N GLU A 121 9.71 -5.44 0.48
CA GLU A 121 9.26 -6.82 0.63
C GLU A 121 7.92 -6.89 1.35
N LYS A 122 7.72 -6.09 2.41
CA LYS A 122 6.41 -5.96 3.06
C LYS A 122 5.35 -5.46 2.07
N LYS A 123 5.67 -4.48 1.23
CA LYS A 123 4.75 -3.94 0.21
C LYS A 123 4.44 -4.98 -0.86
N ARG A 124 5.43 -5.75 -1.30
CA ARG A 124 5.23 -6.88 -2.23
C ARG A 124 4.29 -7.88 -1.59
N ARG A 125 4.59 -8.35 -0.38
CA ARG A 125 3.73 -9.29 0.36
C ARG A 125 2.29 -8.78 0.51
N MET A 126 2.10 -7.51 0.86
CA MET A 126 0.75 -6.92 0.98
C MET A 126 0.06 -6.71 -0.38
N GLY A 127 0.81 -6.36 -1.43
CA GLY A 127 0.28 -6.10 -2.77
C GLY A 127 -0.18 -7.36 -3.52
N HIS A 128 0.33 -8.54 -3.16
CA HIS A 128 -0.16 -9.80 -3.73
C HIS A 128 -1.62 -10.08 -3.32
N HIS A 129 -2.08 -9.55 -2.18
CA HIS A 129 -3.43 -9.78 -1.69
C HIS A 129 -4.47 -8.80 -2.28
N SER A 130 -4.07 -7.58 -2.65
CA SER A 130 -5.00 -6.61 -3.26
C SER A 130 -5.37 -6.99 -4.70
N GLY A 131 -4.40 -7.46 -5.49
CA GLY A 131 -4.66 -7.92 -6.87
C GLY A 131 -5.50 -9.21 -6.90
N ALA A 132 -5.30 -10.11 -5.94
CA ALA A 132 -6.10 -11.33 -5.84
C ALA A 132 -7.58 -11.04 -5.50
N ALA A 133 -7.84 -10.08 -4.62
CA ALA A 133 -9.21 -9.68 -4.28
C ALA A 133 -9.91 -8.97 -5.46
N GLU A 134 -9.19 -8.07 -6.15
CA GLU A 134 -9.71 -7.40 -7.34
C GLU A 134 -9.96 -8.39 -8.50
N ALA A 135 -9.03 -9.32 -8.73
CA ALA A 135 -9.19 -10.39 -9.72
C ALA A 135 -10.37 -11.32 -9.39
N ALA A 136 -10.57 -11.67 -8.11
CA ALA A 136 -11.71 -12.47 -7.67
C ALA A 136 -13.05 -11.75 -7.90
N LEU A 137 -13.11 -10.44 -7.62
CA LEU A 137 -14.31 -9.62 -7.88
C LEU A 137 -14.57 -9.47 -9.39
N ALA A 138 -13.53 -9.25 -10.19
CA ALA A 138 -13.64 -9.19 -11.64
C ALA A 138 -14.11 -10.55 -12.21
N ALA A 139 -13.56 -11.67 -11.74
CA ALA A 139 -13.99 -13.01 -12.15
C ALA A 139 -15.46 -13.27 -11.77
N ALA A 140 -15.89 -12.88 -10.57
CA ALA A 140 -17.28 -13.01 -10.14
C ALA A 140 -18.24 -12.15 -10.99
N ALA A 141 -17.80 -10.96 -11.43
CA ALA A 141 -18.61 -10.08 -12.29
C ALA A 141 -18.88 -10.71 -13.66
N TRP A 142 -17.89 -11.40 -14.25
CA TRP A 142 -18.10 -12.13 -15.52
C TRP A 142 -18.88 -13.42 -15.32
N ALA A 143 -18.65 -14.14 -14.22
CA ALA A 143 -19.39 -15.37 -13.91
C ALA A 143 -20.91 -15.13 -13.70
N GLY A 144 -21.30 -13.92 -13.26
CA GLY A 144 -22.72 -13.54 -13.11
C GLY A 144 -23.43 -13.16 -14.42
N SER A 145 -22.68 -12.94 -15.51
CA SER A 145 -23.22 -12.52 -16.81
C SER A 145 -23.63 -13.70 -17.69
N THR A 146 -22.95 -14.83 -17.56
CA THR A 146 -23.39 -16.10 -18.16
C THR A 146 -24.41 -16.75 -17.25
N GLY A 147 -25.70 -16.44 -17.47
CA GLY A 147 -26.80 -17.09 -16.77
C GLY A 147 -26.69 -18.61 -16.87
N GLY A 148 -26.20 -19.26 -15.82
CA GLY A 148 -25.97 -20.69 -15.78
C GLY A 148 -25.83 -21.12 -14.35
N GLU A 149 -26.77 -21.93 -13.88
CA GLU A 149 -26.76 -22.54 -12.57
C GLU A 149 -25.68 -23.63 -12.47
N PRO A 150 -24.58 -23.46 -11.69
CA PRO A 150 -23.88 -24.63 -11.18
C PRO A 150 -24.57 -25.20 -9.93
N ALA A 151 -25.43 -24.42 -9.26
CA ALA A 151 -25.99 -24.79 -7.96
C ALA A 151 -27.18 -25.77 -8.05
N ARG A 152 -28.01 -25.72 -9.11
CA ARG A 152 -29.09 -26.71 -9.28
C ARG A 152 -28.65 -28.00 -9.97
N VAL A 153 -27.74 -27.93 -10.95
CA VAL A 153 -27.24 -29.14 -11.63
C VAL A 153 -26.39 -30.00 -10.67
N ALA A 154 -25.58 -29.39 -9.80
CA ALA A 154 -24.84 -30.13 -8.77
C ALA A 154 -25.75 -30.81 -7.74
N ARG A 155 -26.93 -30.25 -7.46
CA ARG A 155 -27.91 -30.82 -6.53
C ARG A 155 -28.75 -31.93 -7.17
N GLN A 156 -29.11 -31.80 -8.45
CA GLN A 156 -29.88 -32.81 -9.17
C GLN A 156 -29.07 -34.09 -9.44
N MET A 157 -27.73 -34.00 -9.60
CA MET A 157 -26.87 -35.19 -9.71
C MET A 157 -26.61 -35.89 -8.36
N GLN A 158 -26.89 -35.25 -7.22
CA GLN A 158 -26.78 -35.89 -5.90
C GLN A 158 -28.02 -36.71 -5.51
N GLU A 159 -29.17 -36.52 -6.16
CA GLU A 159 -30.41 -37.26 -5.86
C GLU A 159 -30.61 -38.52 -6.71
N GLU A 160 -29.99 -38.64 -7.89
CA GLU A 160 -30.06 -39.88 -8.71
C GLU A 160 -28.94 -40.90 -8.42
N ALA A 161 -27.88 -40.52 -7.71
CA ALA A 161 -26.83 -41.44 -7.28
C ALA A 161 -27.16 -42.05 -5.90
N GLY A 162 -28.29 -42.74 -5.83
CA GLY A 162 -28.58 -43.72 -4.76
C GLY A 162 -27.68 -44.94 -4.89
N ALA A 163 -26.39 -44.78 -4.55
CA ALA A 163 -25.47 -45.88 -4.27
C ALA A 163 -24.36 -45.36 -3.35
N PRO A 164 -24.17 -45.92 -2.14
CA PRO A 164 -23.05 -45.51 -1.30
C PRO A 164 -21.74 -45.86 -2.01
N PRO A 165 -20.80 -44.92 -2.22
CA PRO A 165 -19.46 -45.30 -2.61
C PRO A 165 -18.83 -46.08 -1.45
N ALA A 166 -18.34 -47.26 -1.79
CA ALA A 166 -17.57 -48.11 -0.90
C ALA A 166 -16.51 -47.29 -0.15
N GLU A 167 -16.45 -47.52 1.17
CA GLU A 167 -15.42 -46.95 2.03
C GLU A 167 -14.03 -47.18 1.43
N PRO A 168 -13.24 -46.14 1.14
CA PRO A 168 -11.83 -46.34 0.94
C PRO A 168 -11.23 -46.72 2.29
N MET A 169 -10.82 -48.00 2.40
CA MET A 169 -9.98 -48.50 3.48
C MET A 169 -8.93 -47.45 3.84
N LEU A 170 -8.97 -46.96 5.08
CA LEU A 170 -7.88 -46.20 5.65
C LEU A 170 -6.61 -47.07 5.62
N PRO A 171 -5.53 -46.66 4.94
CA PRO A 171 -4.23 -47.22 5.26
C PRO A 171 -3.82 -46.75 6.66
N ASP A 172 -3.57 -47.73 7.51
CA ASP A 172 -3.05 -47.65 8.86
C ASP A 172 -1.83 -46.71 8.93
N ALA A 173 -1.99 -45.54 9.54
CA ALA A 173 -0.94 -44.55 9.72
C ALA A 173 -0.05 -44.85 10.95
N ARG A 174 0.31 -46.12 11.16
CA ARG A 174 1.35 -46.56 12.11
C ARG A 174 2.69 -46.79 11.41
N GLN A 175 3.20 -45.84 10.64
CA GLN A 175 4.64 -45.84 10.33
C GLN A 175 5.10 -44.46 9.82
N ALA A 176 5.64 -43.64 10.71
CA ALA A 176 6.55 -42.56 10.34
C ALA A 176 7.80 -42.66 11.23
N PRO A 177 8.92 -43.21 10.73
CA PRO A 177 10.22 -43.06 11.33
C PRO A 177 10.84 -41.70 10.96
N GLY A 178 11.61 -41.14 11.89
CA GLY A 178 12.68 -40.19 11.53
C GLY A 178 12.44 -38.75 11.96
N ALA A 179 12.61 -38.49 13.26
CA ALA A 179 12.98 -37.17 13.75
C ALA A 179 14.23 -36.69 13.02
N ALA A 180 14.08 -35.70 12.15
CA ALA A 180 15.20 -34.97 11.56
C ALA A 180 15.87 -34.16 12.67
N HIS A 181 16.93 -34.75 13.24
CA HIS A 181 17.89 -34.08 14.08
C HIS A 181 18.48 -32.88 13.31
N TRP A 182 18.22 -31.68 13.79
CA TRP A 182 18.93 -30.48 13.35
C TRP A 182 20.37 -30.61 13.86
N ARG A 183 21.25 -31.08 12.97
CA ARG A 183 22.70 -31.14 13.16
C ARG A 183 23.21 -29.72 13.47
N MET A 184 23.72 -29.52 14.68
CA MET A 184 24.66 -28.44 14.99
C MET A 184 25.93 -28.67 14.17
N GLY A 185 26.10 -27.89 13.11
CA GLY A 185 27.35 -27.78 12.35
C GLY A 185 28.16 -26.58 12.84
N SER A 186 28.72 -26.67 14.05
CA SER A 186 29.74 -25.74 14.54
C SER A 186 31.10 -26.21 14.04
N ALA A 187 31.41 -25.94 12.76
CA ALA A 187 32.77 -26.10 12.25
C ALA A 187 33.49 -24.74 12.36
N ILE A 188 34.34 -24.63 13.37
CA ILE A 188 35.39 -23.59 13.44
C ILE A 188 36.68 -24.26 12.96
N PRO A 189 37.16 -23.96 11.74
CA PRO A 189 38.57 -24.03 11.39
C PRO A 189 39.12 -22.59 11.34
N ASP A 190 40.39 -22.28 11.52
CA ASP A 190 41.56 -22.99 11.99
C ASP A 190 42.56 -21.89 12.39
N SER A 191 43.51 -22.30 13.21
CA SER A 191 44.82 -21.72 13.48
C SER A 191 45.43 -20.88 12.34
N HIS A 192 46.03 -19.74 12.68
CA HIS A 192 47.40 -19.34 12.29
C HIS A 192 47.67 -17.88 12.70
N LEU A 193 48.47 -17.68 13.75
CA LEU A 193 49.32 -16.50 13.89
C LEU A 193 50.56 -16.95 14.66
N GLY A 194 51.52 -17.43 13.87
CA GLY A 194 52.92 -17.44 14.22
C GLY A 194 53.61 -16.26 13.53
N CYS A 195 54.68 -15.80 14.20
CA CYS A 195 55.59 -14.68 13.91
C CYS A 195 55.13 -13.30 14.40
#